data_AF-A0A7S0YK05-F1
#
_entry.id   AF-A0A7S0YK05-F1
#
_cell.length_a   1.000
_cell.length_b   1.000
_cell.length_c   1.000
_cell.angle_alpha   90.00
_cell.angle_beta   90.00
_cell.angle_gamma   90.00
#
_symmetry.space_group_name_H-M   'P 1'
#
loop_
_entity.id
_entity.type
_entity.pdbx_description
1 polymer ?
#
loop_
_entity_poly.entity_id
_entity_poly.type
_entity_poly.pdbx_seq_one_letter_code
_entity_poly.pdbx_strand_id
1 'polypeptide(L)'
;PERRSMVMSEKEKELTAWHEAGHAVVALKVPAADPVHKATIIPRGRALGMVMQLPEDDKLSMSKIEMTSRLAIMMGGRVAEELKFGEDNVTAGAASDIQQATRLARAMVTRWGFADAVG
;
A
#
# COMPACT_ATOMS: atom_id res chain seq x y z
N PRO A 1 -20.14 -9.27 5.31
CA PRO A 1 -20.54 -10.36 4.40
C PRO A 1 -19.50 -10.57 3.30
N GLU A 2 -18.77 -11.69 3.35
CA GLU A 2 -17.85 -12.14 2.32
C GLU A 2 -18.65 -12.44 1.04
N ARG A 3 -18.39 -11.73 -0.07
CA ARG A 3 -19.06 -12.01 -1.35
C ARG A 3 -18.46 -13.29 -1.93
N ARG A 4 -19.06 -14.43 -1.59
CA ARG A 4 -18.73 -15.75 -2.16
C ARG A 4 -18.98 -15.87 -3.68
N SER A 5 -19.53 -14.85 -4.34
CA SER A 5 -19.94 -14.92 -5.76
C SER A 5 -19.05 -14.15 -6.75
N MET A 6 -18.03 -13.43 -6.29
CA MET A 6 -17.10 -12.76 -7.22
C MET A 6 -16.00 -13.76 -7.61
N VAL A 7 -16.19 -14.44 -8.73
CA VAL A 7 -15.21 -15.37 -9.28
C VAL A 7 -14.14 -14.54 -10.00
N MET A 8 -13.02 -14.31 -9.34
CA MET A 8 -11.83 -13.75 -9.99
C MET A 8 -11.24 -14.78 -10.94
N SER A 9 -10.87 -14.34 -12.14
CA SER A 9 -10.04 -15.14 -13.04
C SER A 9 -8.67 -15.41 -12.42
N GLU A 10 -7.99 -16.46 -12.87
CA GLU A 10 -6.63 -16.77 -12.38
C GLU A 10 -5.65 -15.61 -12.63
N LYS A 11 -5.82 -14.88 -13.74
CA LYS A 11 -5.03 -13.68 -14.05
C LYS A 11 -5.27 -12.56 -13.03
N GLU A 12 -6.51 -12.31 -12.64
CA GLU A 12 -6.83 -11.29 -11.62
C GLU A 12 -6.35 -11.70 -10.24
N LYS A 13 -6.41 -12.99 -9.91
CA LYS A 13 -5.85 -13.52 -8.65
C LYS A 13 -4.33 -13.37 -8.61
N GLU A 14 -3.64 -13.73 -9.68
CA GLU A 14 -2.19 -13.57 -9.79
C GLU A 14 -1.81 -12.09 -9.64
N LEU A 15 -2.50 -11.20 -10.37
CA LEU A 15 -2.24 -9.77 -10.28
C LEU A 15 -2.44 -9.23 -8.87
N THR A 16 -3.56 -9.59 -8.24
CA THR A 16 -3.84 -9.21 -6.84
C THR A 16 -2.80 -9.79 -5.89
N ALA A 17 -2.34 -11.03 -6.11
CA ALA A 17 -1.31 -11.64 -5.28
C ALA A 17 0.01 -10.88 -5.36
N TRP A 18 0.46 -10.49 -6.56
CA TRP A 18 1.66 -9.68 -6.73
C TRP A 18 1.51 -8.29 -6.10
N HIS A 19 0.35 -7.67 -6.26
CA HIS A 19 0.06 -6.37 -5.66
C HIS A 19 0.14 -6.41 -4.13
N GLU A 20 -0.59 -7.32 -3.49
CA GLU A 20 -0.57 -7.46 -2.03
C GLU A 20 0.80 -7.94 -1.52
N ALA A 21 1.49 -8.81 -2.27
CA ALA A 21 2.85 -9.20 -1.93
C ALA A 21 3.82 -8.00 -1.96
N GLY A 22 3.65 -7.07 -2.90
CA GLY A 22 4.41 -5.83 -2.97
C GLY A 22 4.26 -5.00 -1.69
N HIS A 23 3.02 -4.77 -1.23
CA HIS A 23 2.77 -4.11 0.04
C HIS A 23 3.40 -4.85 1.23
N ALA A 24 3.20 -6.16 1.32
CA ALA A 24 3.68 -6.96 2.44
C ALA A 24 5.21 -7.00 2.52
N VAL A 25 5.89 -7.24 1.40
CA VAL A 25 7.35 -7.32 1.36
C VAL A 25 7.97 -5.98 1.71
N VAL A 26 7.44 -4.88 1.16
CA VAL A 26 7.96 -3.54 1.50
C VAL A 26 7.70 -3.23 2.97
N ALA A 27 6.52 -3.54 3.51
CA ALA A 27 6.19 -3.35 4.92
C ALA A 27 7.15 -4.09 5.88
N LEU A 28 7.64 -5.27 5.49
CA LEU A 28 8.60 -6.05 6.27
C LEU A 28 10.05 -5.57 6.16
N LYS A 29 10.36 -4.65 5.22
CA LYS A 29 11.74 -4.22 4.92
C LYS A 29 12.00 -2.75 5.17
N VAL A 30 10.97 -1.91 5.22
CA VAL A 30 11.13 -0.50 5.56
C VAL A 30 11.59 -0.32 7.01
N PRO A 31 12.32 0.77 7.32
CA PRO A 31 12.93 0.96 8.63
C PRO A 31 11.93 1.23 9.76
N ALA A 32 10.73 1.74 9.46
CA ALA A 32 9.71 2.03 10.47
C ALA A 32 8.30 1.78 9.94
N ALA A 33 7.70 0.66 10.31
CA ALA A 33 6.32 0.33 9.97
C ALA A 33 5.68 -0.54 11.05
N ASP A 34 4.37 -0.43 11.19
CA ASP A 34 3.61 -1.32 12.06
C ASP A 34 3.64 -2.76 11.49
N PRO A 35 3.63 -3.80 12.35
CA PRO A 35 3.75 -5.18 11.92
C PRO A 35 2.59 -5.62 11.02
N VAL A 36 2.90 -6.42 10.00
CA VAL A 36 1.90 -7.03 9.13
C VAL A 36 1.13 -8.08 9.91
N HIS A 37 -0.15 -7.84 10.14
CA HIS A 37 -1.03 -8.77 10.84
C HIS A 37 -1.70 -9.76 9.89
N LYS A 38 -2.06 -9.30 8.68
CA LYS A 38 -2.77 -10.13 7.70
C LYS A 38 -2.48 -9.66 6.29
N ALA A 39 -2.19 -10.60 5.40
CA ALA A 39 -2.16 -10.39 3.95
C ALA A 39 -3.13 -11.38 3.29
N THR A 40 -4.00 -10.90 2.40
CA THR A 40 -4.99 -11.76 1.73
C THR A 40 -5.34 -11.27 0.35
N ILE A 41 -5.61 -12.20 -0.56
CA ILE A 41 -6.14 -11.95 -1.91
C ILE A 41 -7.64 -12.26 -2.01
N ILE A 42 -8.30 -12.43 -0.87
CA ILE A 42 -9.73 -12.75 -0.83
C ILE A 42 -10.51 -11.41 -0.86
N PRO A 43 -11.38 -11.20 -1.86
CA PRO A 43 -12.13 -9.96 -1.97
C PRO A 43 -12.99 -9.65 -0.76
N ARG A 44 -12.91 -8.42 -0.25
CA ARG A 44 -13.78 -7.91 0.81
C ARG A 44 -14.26 -6.50 0.49
N GLY A 45 -15.58 -6.34 0.38
CA GLY A 45 -16.18 -5.05 0.05
C GLY A 45 -15.80 -4.61 -1.37
N ARG A 46 -15.08 -3.49 -1.47
CA ARG A 46 -14.56 -2.95 -2.74
C ARG A 46 -13.10 -3.32 -3.03
N ALA A 47 -12.42 -3.98 -2.10
CA ALA A 47 -11.02 -4.38 -2.25
C ALA A 47 -10.93 -5.83 -2.73
N LEU A 48 -10.02 -6.10 -3.68
CA LEU A 48 -9.76 -7.44 -4.22
C LEU A 48 -8.74 -8.22 -3.36
N GLY A 49 -7.86 -7.51 -2.68
CA GLY A 49 -6.95 -8.01 -1.65
C GLY A 49 -6.75 -6.95 -0.57
N MET A 50 -5.98 -7.29 0.46
CA MET A 50 -5.49 -6.32 1.44
C MET A 50 -4.28 -6.85 2.23
N VAL A 51 -3.35 -5.93 2.52
CA VAL A 51 -2.36 -6.05 3.59
C VAL A 51 -2.76 -5.15 4.76
N MET A 52 -2.97 -5.75 5.92
CA MET A 52 -3.34 -5.08 7.16
C MET A 52 -2.15 -5.03 8.10
N GLN A 53 -1.81 -3.82 8.52
CA GLN A 53 -0.86 -3.56 9.59
C GLN A 53 -1.62 -3.22 10.88
N LEU A 54 -1.14 -3.70 12.02
CA LEU A 54 -1.71 -3.37 13.33
C LEU A 54 -0.68 -2.61 14.16
N PRO A 55 -0.98 -1.38 14.61
CA PRO A 55 -0.12 -0.67 15.55
C PRO A 55 0.04 -1.46 16.84
N GLU A 56 1.26 -1.51 17.38
CA GLU A 56 1.53 -2.11 18.70
C GLU A 56 1.19 -1.13 19.83
N ASP A 57 1.29 0.18 19.55
CA ASP A 57 1.06 1.25 20.51
C ASP A 57 0.13 2.33 19.93
N ASP A 58 -0.58 3.03 20.82
CA ASP A 58 -1.34 4.22 20.46
C ASP A 58 -0.40 5.38 20.11
N LYS A 59 -0.23 5.63 18.81
CA LYS A 59 0.61 6.74 18.31
C LYS A 59 -0.20 8.03 18.20
N LEU A 60 0.23 9.07 18.92
CA LEU A 60 -0.33 10.43 18.80
C LEU A 60 0.24 11.22 17.60
N SER A 61 1.40 10.82 17.08
CA SER A 61 2.08 11.48 15.96
C SER A 61 2.90 10.47 15.15
N MET A 62 3.34 10.88 13.95
CA MET A 62 4.24 10.10 13.10
C MET A 62 5.53 10.88 12.85
N SER A 63 6.66 10.20 12.89
CA SER A 63 7.96 10.72 12.50
C SER A 63 8.14 10.75 10.97
N LYS A 64 9.13 11.51 10.47
CA LYS A 64 9.46 11.55 9.03
C LYS A 64 9.75 10.16 8.47
N ILE A 65 10.48 9.32 9.23
CA ILE A 65 10.86 7.97 8.80
C ILE A 65 9.65 7.03 8.68
N GLU A 66 8.68 7.13 9.59
CA GLU A 66 7.41 6.38 9.51
C GLU A 66 6.58 6.85 8.32
N MET A 67 6.50 8.16 8.07
CA MET A 67 5.76 8.69 6.92
C MET A 67 6.40 8.25 5.59
N THR A 68 7.73 8.31 5.46
CA THR A 68 8.42 7.84 4.25
C THR A 68 8.32 6.33 4.07
N SER A 69 8.38 5.56 5.16
CA SER A 69 8.17 4.11 5.13
C SER A 69 6.74 3.78 4.68
N ARG A 70 5.76 4.52 5.17
CA ARG A 70 4.35 4.39 4.77
C ARG A 70 4.12 4.76 3.30
N LEU A 71 4.78 5.80 2.79
CA LEU A 71 4.78 6.12 1.35
C LEU A 71 5.36 4.97 0.51
N ALA A 72 6.48 4.39 0.93
CA ALA A 72 7.08 3.25 0.25
C ALA A 72 6.13 2.05 0.21
N ILE A 73 5.48 1.72 1.34
CA ILE A 73 4.49 0.64 1.43
C ILE A 73 3.35 0.88 0.45
N MET A 74 2.74 2.08 0.45
CA MET A 74 1.62 2.41 -0.46
C MET A 74 1.99 2.24 -1.94
N MET A 75 3.23 2.50 -2.32
CA MET A 75 3.68 2.34 -3.71
C MET A 75 4.12 0.91 -4.03
N GLY A 76 4.32 0.05 -3.03
CA GLY A 76 4.82 -1.31 -3.18
C GLY A 76 3.97 -2.18 -4.11
N GLY A 77 2.64 -2.08 -4.03
CA GLY A 77 1.74 -2.84 -4.90
C GLY A 77 1.88 -2.47 -6.38
N ARG A 78 1.93 -1.17 -6.71
CA ARG A 78 2.17 -0.69 -8.08
C ARG A 78 3.51 -1.17 -8.62
N VAL A 79 4.59 -1.03 -7.84
CA VAL A 79 5.93 -1.44 -8.27
C VAL A 79 6.00 -2.96 -8.49
N ALA A 80 5.36 -3.75 -7.63
CA ALA A 80 5.31 -5.20 -7.82
C ALA A 80 4.57 -5.62 -9.08
N GLU A 81 3.46 -4.95 -9.43
CA GLU A 81 2.78 -5.17 -10.71
C GLU A 81 3.70 -4.84 -11.89
N GLU A 82 4.35 -3.69 -11.87
CA GLU A 82 5.22 -3.22 -12.95
C GLU A 82 6.41 -4.17 -13.17
N LEU A 83 7.07 -4.60 -12.09
CA LEU A 83 8.21 -5.52 -12.16
C LEU A 83 7.81 -6.90 -12.71
N LYS A 84 6.59 -7.37 -12.44
CA LYS A 84 6.13 -8.70 -12.85
C LYS A 84 5.49 -8.70 -14.24
N PHE A 85 4.65 -7.71 -14.55
CA PHE A 85 3.81 -7.69 -15.75
C PHE A 85 4.27 -6.65 -16.79
N GLY A 86 5.19 -5.75 -16.43
CA GLY A 86 5.64 -4.66 -17.29
C GLY A 86 4.77 -3.40 -17.18
N GLU A 87 5.33 -2.27 -17.60
CA GLU A 87 4.71 -0.94 -17.50
C GLU A 87 3.36 -0.85 -18.22
N ASP A 88 3.24 -1.47 -19.39
CA ASP A 88 1.99 -1.46 -20.17
C ASP A 88 0.83 -2.26 -19.54
N ASN A 89 1.14 -3.12 -18.55
CA ASN A 89 0.17 -4.03 -17.93
C ASN A 89 -0.19 -3.66 -16.49
N VAL A 90 0.28 -2.51 -15.99
CA VAL A 90 -0.12 -2.00 -14.68
C VAL A 90 -1.60 -1.61 -14.70
N THR A 91 -2.32 -1.81 -13.59
CA THR A 91 -3.79 -1.64 -13.57
C THR A 91 -4.25 -0.40 -12.82
N ALA A 92 -5.51 -0.02 -12.99
CA ALA A 92 -6.15 1.01 -12.16
C ALA A 92 -6.34 0.59 -10.69
N GLY A 93 -6.00 -0.65 -10.30
CA GLY A 93 -6.18 -1.17 -8.93
C GLY A 93 -5.44 -0.36 -7.86
N ALA A 94 -4.24 0.14 -8.17
CA ALA A 94 -3.42 0.95 -7.25
C ALA A 94 -3.92 2.40 -7.04
N ALA A 95 -5.05 2.79 -7.63
CA ALA A 95 -5.52 4.18 -7.58
C ALA A 95 -5.75 4.68 -6.14
N SER A 96 -6.28 3.83 -5.25
CA SER A 96 -6.50 4.19 -3.84
C SER A 96 -5.18 4.44 -3.11
N ASP A 97 -4.17 3.61 -3.36
CA ASP A 97 -2.87 3.72 -2.69
C ASP A 97 -2.11 4.96 -3.17
N ILE A 98 -2.12 5.22 -4.47
CA ILE A 98 -1.55 6.45 -5.06
C ILE A 98 -2.26 7.69 -4.50
N GLN A 99 -3.59 7.65 -4.36
CA GLN A 99 -4.34 8.77 -3.81
C GLN A 99 -3.97 9.01 -2.33
N GLN A 100 -3.82 7.95 -1.54
CA GLN A 100 -3.37 8.03 -0.15
C GLN A 100 -1.93 8.55 -0.03
N ALA A 101 -1.02 8.01 -0.85
CA ALA A 101 0.38 8.43 -0.90
C ALA A 101 0.49 9.91 -1.27
N THR A 102 -0.26 10.36 -2.26
CA THR A 102 -0.31 11.76 -2.68
C THR A 102 -0.80 12.68 -1.55
N ARG A 103 -1.85 12.28 -0.83
CA ARG A 103 -2.35 13.05 0.33
C ARG A 103 -1.31 13.15 1.43
N LEU A 104 -0.64 12.04 1.75
CA LEU A 104 0.40 11.99 2.78
C LEU A 104 1.59 12.87 2.39
N ALA A 105 2.13 12.70 1.18
CA ALA A 105 3.25 13.49 0.67
C ALA A 105 2.92 14.99 0.64
N ARG A 106 1.70 15.38 0.20
CA ARG A 106 1.26 16.77 0.26
C ARG A 106 1.21 17.31 1.69
N ALA A 107 0.72 16.55 2.65
CA ALA A 107 0.68 16.97 4.06
C ALA A 107 2.10 17.13 4.64
N MET A 108 3.01 16.21 4.31
CA MET A 108 4.42 16.28 4.70
C MET A 108 5.06 17.60 4.25
N VAL A 109 4.83 18.00 3.00
CA VAL A 109 5.39 19.23 2.44
C VAL A 109 4.66 20.46 2.97
N THR A 110 3.33 20.49 2.91
CA THR A 110 2.55 21.74 3.08
C THR A 110 2.13 22.05 4.51
N ARG A 111 2.10 21.05 5.40
CA ARG A 111 1.58 21.21 6.77
C ARG A 111 2.61 20.90 7.84
N TRP A 112 3.58 20.04 7.56
CA TRP A 112 4.47 19.50 8.59
C TRP A 112 5.95 19.84 8.38
N GLY A 113 6.30 20.62 7.35
CA GLY A 113 7.66 21.14 7.16
C GLY A 113 8.71 20.06 6.89
N PHE A 114 8.35 18.97 6.21
CA PHE A 114 9.30 17.89 5.90
C PHE A 114 10.04 18.07 4.56
N ALA A 115 9.95 19.25 3.96
CA ALA A 115 10.60 19.58 2.69
C ALA A 115 11.43 20.87 2.82
N ASP A 116 12.74 20.70 2.92
CA ASP A 116 13.73 21.79 3.11
C ASP A 116 13.65 22.87 2.02
N ALA A 117 13.21 22.50 0.81
CA ALA A 117 13.02 23.44 -0.30
C ALA A 117 11.85 24.42 -0.08
N VAL A 118 10.92 24.11 0.81
CA VAL A 118 9.74 24.94 1.14
C VAL A 118 9.93 25.67 2.47
N GLY A 119 10.56 25.01 3.46
CA GLY A 119 10.80 25.57 4.79
C GLY A 119 10.83 24.49 5.87
#